data_AF-Q7RS78-F1
#
_entry.id   AF-Q7RS78-F1
#
_cell.length_a   1.000
_cell.length_b   1.000
_cell.length_c   1.000
_cell.angle_alpha   90.00
_cell.angle_beta   90.00
_cell.angle_gamma   90.00
#
_symmetry.space_group_name_H-M   'P 1'
#
loop_
_entity.id
_entity.type
_entity.pdbx_description
1 polymer ?
#
loop_
_entity_poly.entity_id
_entity_poly.type
_entity_poly.pdbx_seq_one_letter_code
_entity_poly.pdbx_strand_id
1 'polypeptide(L)'
;MNDNMCRRLFLVRSNFPDELDKDKNYQFKDKLFESDCDNNCKTDIDKIKAGCLFWFNELFGSSSSFRNHANSNMNVVAYIWAWLSYKLNQKPQNEINTLNDFYNMYIENSEKYKTSIEHVAEYNTYIELINKNKDLLNINFKDMSNFYKAFVLLCEMYNGLDSNNSDCSKYLVKANEFAKKYDDLNENYNNTKDSPYNKVLSTLSNDFNNFKNICKNAHSSNFPTLPTYPRRLVIKNTLISIAFIFASVSILLGVSYKVNNKEFKNYYIYVNINEQPYTS
;
A
#
# COMPACT_ATOMS: atom_id res chain seq x y z
N MET A 1 5.94 -13.36 1.59
CA MET A 1 4.87 -13.80 0.69
C MET A 1 4.97 -15.30 0.52
N ASN A 2 3.87 -16.04 0.58
CA ASN A 2 3.89 -17.47 0.22
C ASN A 2 4.06 -17.58 -1.31
N ASP A 3 5.01 -18.39 -1.78
CA ASP A 3 5.27 -18.66 -3.21
C ASP A 3 3.98 -19.03 -3.97
N ASN A 4 3.03 -19.69 -3.28
CA ASN A 4 1.72 -20.01 -3.82
C ASN A 4 0.93 -18.79 -4.33
N MET A 5 1.03 -17.63 -3.68
CA MET A 5 0.25 -16.44 -4.06
C MET A 5 0.66 -15.89 -5.43
N CYS A 6 1.95 -15.82 -5.72
CA CYS A 6 2.43 -15.33 -7.02
C CYS A 6 2.16 -16.30 -8.15
N ARG A 7 2.28 -17.60 -7.89
CA ARG A 7 1.89 -18.62 -8.87
C ARG A 7 0.42 -18.50 -9.25
N ARG A 8 -0.46 -18.30 -8.26
CA ARG A 8 -1.89 -18.06 -8.48
C ARG A 8 -2.16 -16.75 -9.24
N LEU A 9 -1.43 -15.67 -8.91
CA LEU A 9 -1.48 -14.44 -9.68
C LEU A 9 -1.11 -14.65 -11.15
N PHE A 10 -0.04 -15.37 -11.44
CA PHE A 10 0.35 -15.65 -12.83
C PHE A 10 -0.66 -16.54 -13.54
N LEU A 11 -1.28 -17.50 -12.85
CA LEU A 11 -2.38 -18.29 -13.39
C LEU A 11 -3.57 -17.40 -13.79
N VAL A 12 -4.00 -16.50 -12.89
CA VAL A 12 -5.09 -15.56 -13.18
C VAL A 12 -4.72 -14.64 -14.33
N ARG A 13 -3.53 -14.03 -14.34
CA ARG A 13 -3.10 -13.12 -15.42
C ARG A 13 -2.93 -13.84 -16.76
N SER A 14 -2.54 -15.11 -16.76
CA SER A 14 -2.38 -15.88 -18.01
C SER A 14 -3.73 -16.18 -18.65
N ASN A 15 -4.77 -16.40 -17.85
CA ASN A 15 -6.12 -16.73 -18.33
C ASN A 15 -7.04 -15.52 -18.45
N PHE A 16 -6.82 -14.49 -17.63
CA PHE A 16 -7.50 -13.19 -17.65
C PHE A 16 -6.46 -12.04 -17.65
N PRO A 17 -5.87 -11.75 -18.82
CA PRO A 17 -4.79 -10.78 -18.99
C PRO A 17 -5.14 -9.36 -18.55
N ASP A 18 -4.09 -8.61 -18.22
CA ASP A 18 -4.19 -7.19 -17.86
C ASP A 18 -4.39 -6.31 -19.08
N GLU A 19 -3.95 -6.76 -20.26
CA GLU A 19 -4.18 -6.04 -21.50
C GLU A 19 -5.62 -6.20 -21.98
N LEU A 20 -6.23 -5.08 -22.39
CA LEU A 20 -7.48 -5.07 -23.13
C LEU A 20 -7.21 -5.45 -24.60
N ASP A 21 -8.21 -6.00 -25.27
CA ASP A 21 -8.13 -6.23 -26.71
C ASP A 21 -8.15 -4.91 -27.52
N LYS A 22 -8.06 -5.03 -28.85
CA LYS A 22 -8.11 -3.91 -29.80
C LYS A 22 -9.39 -3.07 -29.67
N ASP A 23 -10.48 -3.68 -29.24
CA ASP A 23 -11.81 -3.07 -29.07
C ASP A 23 -11.99 -2.57 -27.62
N LYS A 24 -10.91 -2.55 -26.83
CA LYS A 24 -10.84 -2.14 -25.42
C LYS A 24 -11.73 -2.98 -24.51
N ASN A 25 -11.91 -4.26 -24.81
CA ASN A 25 -12.69 -5.20 -23.98
C ASN A 25 -11.79 -6.20 -23.27
N TYR A 26 -12.30 -6.74 -22.18
CA TYR A 26 -11.65 -7.83 -21.49
C TYR A 26 -11.91 -9.15 -22.22
N GLN A 27 -10.85 -9.95 -22.35
CA GLN A 27 -10.91 -11.27 -22.97
C GLN A 27 -10.35 -12.32 -22.03
N PHE A 28 -11.04 -13.45 -21.94
CA PHE A 28 -10.46 -14.66 -21.36
C PHE A 28 -9.69 -15.40 -22.43
N LYS A 29 -8.54 -15.96 -22.05
CA LYS A 29 -7.74 -16.84 -22.92
C LYS A 29 -8.10 -18.31 -22.76
N ASP A 30 -8.81 -18.66 -21.70
CA ASP A 30 -9.22 -20.02 -21.38
C ASP A 30 -10.60 -20.02 -20.70
N LYS A 31 -11.22 -21.20 -20.63
CA LYS A 31 -12.53 -21.46 -20.03
C LYS A 31 -12.52 -21.53 -18.51
N LEU A 32 -11.36 -21.29 -17.89
CA LEU A 32 -11.15 -21.43 -16.44
C LEU A 32 -12.18 -20.66 -15.60
N PHE A 33 -12.67 -19.53 -16.13
CA PHE A 33 -13.64 -18.67 -15.45
C PHE A 33 -15.10 -18.91 -15.89
N GLU A 34 -15.35 -19.80 -16.85
CA GLU A 34 -16.70 -20.02 -17.41
C GLU A 34 -17.67 -20.57 -16.34
N SER A 35 -17.21 -21.44 -15.45
CA SER A 35 -18.04 -22.01 -14.37
C SER A 35 -18.49 -20.98 -13.34
N ASP A 36 -17.69 -19.94 -13.14
CA ASP A 36 -17.95 -18.89 -12.15
C ASP A 36 -18.79 -17.74 -12.72
N CYS A 37 -19.08 -17.78 -14.03
CA CYS A 37 -19.65 -16.66 -14.74
C CYS A 37 -21.17 -16.67 -14.88
N ASP A 38 -21.77 -15.49 -14.70
CA ASP A 38 -23.17 -15.27 -15.05
C ASP A 38 -23.28 -14.88 -16.54
N ASN A 39 -24.44 -15.14 -17.16
CA ASN A 39 -24.76 -14.70 -18.53
C ASN A 39 -23.73 -15.09 -19.61
N ASN A 40 -22.98 -16.19 -19.40
CA ASN A 40 -21.89 -16.65 -20.28
C ASN A 40 -20.78 -15.59 -20.49
N CYS A 41 -20.51 -14.73 -19.50
CA CYS A 41 -19.38 -13.80 -19.54
C CYS A 41 -19.39 -12.82 -20.73
N LYS A 42 -20.59 -12.43 -21.17
CA LYS A 42 -20.76 -11.56 -22.34
C LYS A 42 -20.19 -10.17 -22.10
N THR A 43 -20.43 -9.60 -20.92
CA THR A 43 -19.99 -8.24 -20.59
C THR A 43 -18.67 -8.24 -19.84
N ASP A 44 -17.97 -7.10 -19.84
CA ASP A 44 -16.73 -6.95 -19.08
C ASP A 44 -16.97 -7.04 -17.57
N ILE A 45 -18.11 -6.54 -17.07
CA ILE A 45 -18.46 -6.69 -15.66
C ILE A 45 -18.72 -8.17 -15.30
N ASP A 46 -19.35 -8.95 -16.17
CA ASP A 46 -19.52 -10.40 -15.93
C ASP A 46 -18.16 -11.11 -15.81
N LYS A 47 -17.20 -10.75 -16.67
CA LYS A 47 -15.83 -11.29 -16.62
C LYS A 47 -15.09 -10.88 -15.34
N ILE A 48 -15.21 -9.62 -14.93
CA ILE A 48 -14.59 -9.11 -13.69
C ILE A 48 -15.18 -9.84 -12.47
N LYS A 49 -16.51 -10.00 -12.41
CA LYS A 49 -17.19 -10.75 -11.34
C LYS A 49 -16.70 -12.19 -11.28
N ALA A 50 -16.66 -12.89 -12.42
CA ALA A 50 -16.18 -14.27 -12.49
C ALA A 50 -14.73 -14.39 -12.02
N GLY A 51 -13.83 -13.52 -12.50
CA GLY A 51 -12.44 -13.51 -12.06
C GLY A 51 -12.29 -13.18 -10.57
N CYS A 52 -13.12 -12.29 -10.01
CA CYS A 52 -13.11 -11.99 -8.59
C CYS A 52 -13.55 -13.20 -7.76
N LEU A 53 -14.60 -13.92 -8.15
CA LEU A 53 -15.05 -15.12 -7.46
C LEU A 53 -14.02 -16.25 -7.55
N PHE A 54 -13.42 -16.44 -8.73
CA PHE A 54 -12.37 -17.43 -8.96
C PHE A 54 -11.20 -17.26 -7.99
N TRP A 55 -10.78 -16.03 -7.71
CA TRP A 55 -9.76 -15.74 -6.69
C TRP A 55 -10.11 -16.32 -5.32
N PHE A 56 -11.37 -16.20 -4.88
CA PHE A 56 -11.80 -16.76 -3.60
C PHE A 56 -11.88 -18.28 -3.64
N ASN A 57 -12.40 -18.85 -4.73
CA ASN A 57 -12.44 -20.30 -4.93
C ASN A 57 -11.03 -20.92 -4.89
N GLU A 58 -10.07 -20.33 -5.59
CA GLU A 58 -8.70 -20.85 -5.66
C GLU A 58 -7.92 -20.75 -4.34
N LEU A 59 -8.17 -19.69 -3.56
CA LEU A 59 -7.39 -19.43 -2.35
C LEU A 59 -8.06 -19.97 -1.08
N PHE A 60 -9.39 -20.11 -1.09
CA PHE A 60 -10.18 -20.45 0.09
C PHE A 60 -11.17 -21.61 -0.13
N GLY A 61 -11.42 -22.03 -1.37
CA GLY A 61 -12.43 -23.06 -1.68
C GLY A 61 -12.01 -24.49 -1.36
N SER A 62 -10.79 -24.73 -0.88
CA SER A 62 -10.36 -26.04 -0.38
C SER A 62 -9.49 -25.94 0.86
N SER A 63 -9.59 -26.96 1.72
CA SER A 63 -8.81 -27.10 2.96
C SER A 63 -7.29 -27.03 2.76
N SER A 64 -6.79 -27.57 1.64
CA SER A 64 -5.38 -27.52 1.25
C SER A 64 -4.93 -26.14 0.81
N SER A 65 -5.79 -25.40 0.10
CA SER A 65 -5.52 -24.01 -0.32
C SER A 65 -5.51 -23.09 0.89
N PHE A 66 -6.42 -23.29 1.85
CA PHE A 66 -6.51 -22.49 3.07
C PHE A 66 -5.30 -22.65 4.02
N ARG A 67 -4.82 -23.89 4.27
CA ARG A 67 -3.68 -24.13 5.18
C ARG A 67 -2.42 -23.35 4.79
N ASN A 68 -2.27 -23.01 3.51
CA ASN A 68 -1.17 -22.20 3.01
C ASN A 68 -1.27 -20.70 3.38
N HIS A 69 -2.41 -20.24 3.90
CA HIS A 69 -2.73 -18.82 4.08
C HIS A 69 -3.22 -18.43 5.49
N ALA A 70 -3.46 -19.40 6.38
CA ALA A 70 -4.10 -19.23 7.70
C ALA A 70 -3.53 -18.11 8.60
N ASN A 71 -2.24 -17.76 8.50
CA ASN A 71 -1.60 -16.67 9.27
C ASN A 71 -1.59 -15.30 8.55
N SER A 72 -2.17 -15.21 7.35
CA SER A 72 -2.01 -14.07 6.42
C SER A 72 -3.28 -13.73 5.60
N ASN A 73 -4.46 -14.13 6.07
CA ASN A 73 -5.71 -14.01 5.30
C ASN A 73 -6.05 -12.55 4.93
N MET A 74 -5.72 -11.59 5.79
CA MET A 74 -5.85 -10.15 5.47
C MET A 74 -5.00 -9.75 4.24
N ASN A 75 -3.78 -10.29 4.13
CA ASN A 75 -2.88 -10.00 3.01
C ASN A 75 -3.46 -10.52 1.70
N VAL A 76 -4.06 -11.72 1.74
CA VAL A 76 -4.69 -12.32 0.58
C VAL A 76 -5.89 -11.50 0.10
N VAL A 77 -6.78 -11.10 1.01
CA VAL A 77 -7.93 -10.26 0.66
C VAL A 77 -7.48 -8.92 0.06
N ALA A 78 -6.41 -8.31 0.61
CA ALA A 78 -5.82 -7.10 0.04
C ALA A 78 -5.33 -7.31 -1.41
N TYR A 79 -4.69 -8.46 -1.72
CA TYR A 79 -4.26 -8.77 -3.08
C TYR A 79 -5.41 -8.99 -4.06
N ILE A 80 -6.52 -9.58 -3.62
CA ILE A 80 -7.73 -9.72 -4.44
C ILE A 80 -8.32 -8.33 -4.74
N TRP A 81 -8.43 -7.46 -3.73
CA TRP A 81 -8.91 -6.09 -3.91
C TRP A 81 -7.99 -5.22 -4.76
N ALA A 82 -6.67 -5.45 -4.66
CA ALA A 82 -5.67 -4.86 -5.56
C ALA A 82 -5.97 -5.18 -7.02
N TRP A 83 -6.10 -6.47 -7.32
CA TRP A 83 -6.39 -6.95 -8.67
C TRP A 83 -7.74 -6.42 -9.18
N LEU A 84 -8.79 -6.46 -8.36
CA LEU A 84 -10.12 -5.98 -8.73
C LEU A 84 -10.09 -4.47 -9.02
N SER A 85 -9.47 -3.68 -8.14
CA SER A 85 -9.32 -2.24 -8.32
C SER A 85 -8.52 -1.91 -9.57
N TYR A 86 -7.51 -2.71 -9.90
CA TYR A 86 -6.75 -2.55 -11.12
C TYR A 86 -7.62 -2.74 -12.36
N LYS A 87 -8.40 -3.83 -12.45
CA LYS A 87 -9.31 -4.07 -13.58
C LYS A 87 -10.39 -2.98 -13.70
N LEU A 88 -11.00 -2.60 -12.59
CA LEU A 88 -12.04 -1.55 -12.59
C LEU A 88 -11.47 -0.17 -12.95
N ASN A 89 -10.25 0.14 -12.52
CA ASN A 89 -9.58 1.41 -12.86
C ASN A 89 -9.11 1.46 -14.33
N GLN A 90 -8.78 0.32 -14.94
CA GLN A 90 -8.44 0.25 -16.37
C GLN A 90 -9.65 0.49 -17.27
N LYS A 91 -10.81 -0.07 -16.91
CA LYS A 91 -12.06 0.12 -17.62
C LYS A 91 -13.21 0.34 -16.63
N PRO A 92 -13.51 1.61 -16.30
CA PRO A 92 -14.61 1.94 -15.39
C PRO A 92 -15.92 1.32 -15.85
N GLN A 93 -16.68 0.80 -14.90
CA GLN A 93 -17.99 0.22 -15.12
C GLN A 93 -19.05 1.18 -14.59
N ASN A 94 -20.22 1.19 -15.22
CA ASN A 94 -21.28 2.11 -14.84
C ASN A 94 -21.68 1.86 -13.37
N GLU A 95 -21.89 2.93 -12.61
CA GLU A 95 -22.29 2.89 -11.19
C GLU A 95 -21.26 2.30 -10.20
N ILE A 96 -20.09 1.82 -10.67
CA ILE A 96 -19.03 1.29 -9.81
C ILE A 96 -17.89 2.31 -9.71
N ASN A 97 -17.91 3.13 -8.65
CA ASN A 97 -16.90 4.17 -8.42
C ASN A 97 -15.92 3.79 -7.29
N THR A 98 -16.29 2.83 -6.44
CA THR A 98 -15.50 2.37 -5.30
C THR A 98 -15.58 0.85 -5.12
N LEU A 99 -14.64 0.27 -4.35
CA LEU A 99 -14.68 -1.16 -4.01
C LEU A 99 -15.96 -1.49 -3.22
N ASN A 100 -16.45 -0.54 -2.43
CA ASN A 100 -17.70 -0.68 -1.69
C ASN A 100 -18.91 -0.78 -2.62
N ASP A 101 -18.94 -0.03 -3.72
CA ASP A 101 -20.03 -0.14 -4.72
C ASP A 101 -20.06 -1.54 -5.32
N PHE A 102 -18.90 -2.06 -5.73
CA PHE A 102 -18.79 -3.43 -6.26
C PHE A 102 -19.25 -4.47 -5.22
N TYR A 103 -18.81 -4.31 -3.96
CA TYR A 103 -19.20 -5.21 -2.88
C TYR A 103 -20.72 -5.21 -2.66
N ASN A 104 -21.35 -4.05 -2.53
CA ASN A 104 -22.79 -3.94 -2.27
C ASN A 104 -23.61 -4.51 -3.44
N MET A 105 -23.20 -4.24 -4.68
CA MET A 105 -23.93 -4.65 -5.87
C MET A 105 -23.79 -6.15 -6.16
N TYR A 106 -22.60 -6.74 -5.96
CA TYR A 106 -22.28 -8.06 -6.50
C TYR A 106 -21.82 -9.10 -5.47
N ILE A 107 -21.48 -8.72 -4.25
CA ILE A 107 -20.95 -9.63 -3.22
C ILE A 107 -21.93 -9.81 -2.07
N GLU A 108 -22.42 -8.71 -1.48
CA GLU A 108 -23.14 -8.72 -0.20
C GLU A 108 -24.33 -9.70 -0.15
N ASN A 109 -25.10 -9.77 -1.24
CA ASN A 109 -26.29 -10.61 -1.34
C ASN A 109 -26.11 -11.83 -2.24
N SER A 110 -24.88 -12.14 -2.66
CA SER A 110 -24.60 -13.21 -3.60
C SER A 110 -24.42 -14.56 -2.89
N GLU A 111 -25.23 -15.55 -3.26
CA GLU A 111 -25.12 -16.92 -2.73
C GLU A 111 -23.75 -17.55 -3.00
N LYS A 112 -23.08 -17.18 -4.11
CA LYS A 112 -21.74 -17.69 -4.44
C LYS A 112 -20.70 -17.30 -3.38
N TYR A 113 -20.87 -16.18 -2.68
CA TYR A 113 -19.96 -15.73 -1.62
C TYR A 113 -20.36 -16.24 -0.21
N LYS A 114 -21.51 -16.91 -0.09
CA LYS A 114 -21.88 -17.67 1.13
C LYS A 114 -21.28 -19.08 1.15
N THR A 115 -20.48 -19.42 0.13
CA THR A 115 -19.70 -20.66 0.08
C THR A 115 -18.86 -20.84 1.34
N SER A 116 -18.92 -22.04 1.91
CA SER A 116 -18.22 -22.40 3.14
C SER A 116 -16.71 -22.46 2.95
N ILE A 117 -15.96 -21.98 3.93
CA ILE A 117 -14.51 -22.15 4.05
C ILE A 117 -14.25 -23.20 5.12
N GLU A 118 -13.68 -24.33 4.72
CA GLU A 118 -13.41 -25.43 5.65
C GLU A 118 -12.22 -25.11 6.57
N HIS A 119 -12.29 -25.60 7.82
CA HIS A 119 -11.21 -25.59 8.81
C HIS A 119 -10.75 -24.20 9.29
N VAL A 120 -11.65 -23.23 9.36
CA VAL A 120 -11.39 -21.91 9.95
C VAL A 120 -12.39 -21.64 11.07
N ALA A 121 -11.89 -21.37 12.28
CA ALA A 121 -12.76 -21.07 13.41
C ALA A 121 -13.27 -19.62 13.42
N GLU A 122 -12.53 -18.69 12.79
CA GLU A 122 -12.81 -17.25 12.88
C GLU A 122 -13.84 -16.72 11.87
N TYR A 123 -14.06 -17.43 10.77
CA TYR A 123 -15.03 -17.09 9.73
C TYR A 123 -15.31 -18.35 8.92
N ASN A 124 -16.56 -18.56 8.52
CA ASN A 124 -17.01 -19.81 7.91
C ASN A 124 -17.35 -19.67 6.43
N THR A 125 -17.37 -18.44 5.88
CA THR A 125 -17.72 -18.18 4.48
C THR A 125 -16.85 -17.11 3.85
N TYR A 126 -16.82 -17.02 2.51
CA TYR A 126 -16.08 -15.94 1.83
C TYR A 126 -16.59 -14.56 2.24
N ILE A 127 -17.91 -14.38 2.36
CA ILE A 127 -18.51 -13.11 2.77
C ILE A 127 -18.15 -12.73 4.22
N GLU A 128 -18.06 -13.68 5.14
CA GLU A 128 -17.60 -13.42 6.51
C GLU A 128 -16.12 -12.98 6.54
N LEU A 129 -15.26 -13.66 5.75
CA LEU A 129 -13.86 -13.25 5.58
C LEU A 129 -13.75 -11.82 5.02
N ILE A 130 -14.54 -11.50 4.01
CA ILE A 130 -14.59 -10.16 3.42
C ILE A 130 -15.05 -9.13 4.45
N ASN A 131 -16.14 -9.42 5.18
CA ASN A 131 -16.68 -8.52 6.19
C ASN A 131 -15.71 -8.26 7.35
N LYS A 132 -14.88 -9.25 7.72
CA LYS A 132 -13.81 -9.07 8.71
C LYS A 132 -12.72 -8.09 8.23
N ASN A 133 -12.56 -7.93 6.92
CA ASN A 133 -11.60 -7.04 6.27
C ASN A 133 -12.30 -5.91 5.48
N LYS A 134 -13.52 -5.54 5.88
CA LYS A 134 -14.36 -4.56 5.15
C LYS A 134 -13.73 -3.17 5.10
N ASP A 135 -12.85 -2.86 6.06
CA ASP A 135 -12.09 -1.61 6.10
C ASP A 135 -11.22 -1.38 4.85
N LEU A 136 -10.78 -2.46 4.19
CA LEU A 136 -10.05 -2.40 2.93
C LEU A 136 -10.87 -1.84 1.76
N LEU A 137 -12.21 -1.97 1.79
CA LEU A 137 -13.09 -1.44 0.73
C LEU A 137 -13.10 0.10 0.68
N ASN A 138 -12.66 0.76 1.77
CA ASN A 138 -12.57 2.21 1.86
C ASN A 138 -11.32 2.78 1.18
N ILE A 139 -10.37 1.94 0.77
CA ILE A 139 -9.18 2.37 0.03
C ILE A 139 -9.62 2.72 -1.39
N ASN A 140 -9.20 3.89 -1.88
CA ASN A 140 -9.61 4.33 -3.21
C ASN A 140 -9.02 3.41 -4.30
N PHE A 141 -9.76 3.30 -5.41
CA PHE A 141 -9.39 2.43 -6.53
C PHE A 141 -8.01 2.70 -7.11
N LYS A 142 -7.63 3.98 -7.22
CA LYS A 142 -6.37 4.37 -7.84
C LYS A 142 -5.17 3.91 -7.02
N ASP A 143 -5.23 4.10 -5.72
CA ASP A 143 -4.18 3.68 -4.79
C ASP A 143 -4.07 2.16 -4.74
N MET A 144 -5.21 1.47 -4.66
CA MET A 144 -5.26 0.01 -4.67
C MET A 144 -4.82 -0.61 -6.02
N SER A 145 -5.12 0.07 -7.14
CA SER A 145 -4.60 -0.26 -8.48
C SER A 145 -3.09 -0.06 -8.60
N ASN A 146 -2.54 1.00 -8.00
CA ASN A 146 -1.09 1.21 -7.98
C ASN A 146 -0.38 0.20 -7.08
N PHE A 147 -1.00 -0.17 -5.96
CA PHE A 147 -0.54 -1.26 -5.11
C PHE A 147 -0.46 -2.58 -5.89
N TYR A 148 -1.47 -2.91 -6.71
CA TYR A 148 -1.44 -4.08 -7.59
C TYR A 148 -0.22 -4.10 -8.52
N LYS A 149 0.13 -2.95 -9.13
CA LYS A 149 1.30 -2.84 -10.01
C LYS A 149 2.60 -3.14 -9.26
N ALA A 150 2.74 -2.64 -8.03
CA ALA A 150 3.90 -2.93 -7.20
C ALA A 150 3.93 -4.41 -6.76
N PHE A 151 2.77 -4.98 -6.43
CA PHE A 151 2.61 -6.40 -6.12
C PHE A 151 3.00 -7.31 -7.29
N VAL A 152 2.64 -6.95 -8.53
CA VAL A 152 3.08 -7.69 -9.74
C VAL A 152 4.60 -7.70 -9.85
N LEU A 153 5.28 -6.56 -9.70
CA LEU A 153 6.75 -6.48 -9.74
C LEU A 153 7.38 -7.36 -8.65
N LEU A 154 6.79 -7.37 -7.45
CA LEU A 154 7.23 -8.25 -6.37
C LEU A 154 7.09 -9.73 -6.75
N CYS A 155 5.94 -10.12 -7.31
CA CYS A 155 5.72 -11.50 -7.73
C CYS A 155 6.65 -11.95 -8.86
N GLU A 156 7.02 -11.05 -9.76
CA GLU A 156 8.01 -11.35 -10.79
C GLU A 156 9.42 -11.60 -10.25
N MET A 157 9.75 -11.04 -9.08
CA MET A 157 11.00 -11.36 -8.37
C MET A 157 10.93 -12.70 -7.65
N TYR A 158 9.77 -13.04 -7.09
CA TYR A 158 9.53 -14.37 -6.50
C TYR A 158 9.48 -15.49 -7.55
N ASN A 159 9.12 -15.17 -8.79
CA ASN A 159 9.05 -16.16 -9.86
C ASN A 159 10.44 -16.75 -10.16
N GLY A 160 10.54 -18.08 -10.10
CA GLY A 160 11.80 -18.80 -10.33
C GLY A 160 12.86 -18.56 -9.25
N LEU A 161 12.46 -18.12 -8.04
CA LEU A 161 13.32 -18.04 -6.87
C LEU A 161 13.48 -19.45 -6.28
N ASP A 162 14.67 -20.03 -6.40
CA ASP A 162 15.02 -21.29 -5.73
C ASP A 162 15.56 -20.97 -4.34
N SER A 163 14.90 -21.48 -3.29
CA SER A 163 15.31 -21.27 -1.90
C SER A 163 16.68 -21.84 -1.58
N ASN A 164 17.20 -22.77 -2.39
CA ASN A 164 18.41 -23.54 -2.10
C ASN A 164 19.68 -22.97 -2.77
N ASN A 165 19.56 -22.08 -3.78
CA ASN A 165 20.71 -21.48 -4.46
C ASN A 165 20.33 -20.15 -5.15
N SER A 166 19.98 -19.14 -4.34
CA SER A 166 19.43 -17.88 -4.85
C SER A 166 20.50 -16.81 -5.09
N ASP A 167 21.31 -16.98 -6.13
CA ASP A 167 21.91 -15.77 -6.73
C ASP A 167 20.78 -14.85 -7.20
N CYS A 168 20.55 -13.81 -6.40
CA CYS A 168 19.49 -12.85 -6.62
C CYS A 168 19.94 -11.62 -7.42
N SER A 169 21.18 -11.59 -7.92
CA SER A 169 21.71 -10.48 -8.71
C SER A 169 20.80 -10.14 -9.90
N LYS A 170 20.21 -11.15 -10.54
CA LYS A 170 19.26 -11.01 -11.66
C LYS A 170 17.98 -10.23 -11.31
N TYR A 171 17.61 -10.14 -10.04
CA TYR A 171 16.41 -9.43 -9.58
C TYR A 171 16.67 -7.98 -9.17
N LEU A 172 17.93 -7.52 -9.17
CA LEU A 172 18.30 -6.18 -8.70
C LEU A 172 17.56 -5.06 -9.48
N VAL A 173 17.45 -5.21 -10.80
CA VAL A 173 16.73 -4.24 -11.65
C VAL A 173 15.26 -4.14 -11.22
N LYS A 174 14.57 -5.28 -11.11
CA LYS A 174 13.16 -5.32 -10.68
C LYS A 174 12.96 -4.82 -9.26
N ALA A 175 13.91 -5.09 -8.36
CA ALA A 175 13.84 -4.57 -7.00
C ALA A 175 13.97 -3.05 -6.92
N ASN A 176 14.79 -2.45 -7.78
CA ASN A 176 14.88 -0.99 -7.90
C ASN A 176 13.58 -0.40 -8.47
N GLU A 177 12.98 -1.04 -9.48
CA GLU A 177 11.68 -0.64 -10.01
C GLU A 177 10.57 -0.74 -8.95
N PHE A 178 10.54 -1.85 -8.22
CA PHE A 178 9.65 -2.06 -7.10
C PHE A 178 9.82 -0.98 -6.03
N ALA A 179 11.06 -0.72 -5.58
CA ALA A 179 11.33 0.29 -4.55
C ALA A 179 10.87 1.69 -4.98
N LYS A 180 11.06 2.05 -6.26
CA LYS A 180 10.54 3.30 -6.81
C LYS A 180 9.01 3.37 -6.76
N LYS A 181 8.31 2.28 -7.12
CA LYS A 181 6.84 2.23 -7.03
C LYS A 181 6.32 2.21 -5.59
N TYR A 182 7.03 1.54 -4.70
CA TYR A 182 6.72 1.55 -3.28
C TYR A 182 6.85 2.98 -2.70
N ASP A 183 7.91 3.70 -3.08
CA ASP A 183 8.13 5.07 -2.64
C ASP A 183 7.01 6.02 -3.13
N ASP A 184 6.57 5.87 -4.38
CA ASP A 184 5.40 6.60 -4.92
C ASP A 184 4.12 6.30 -4.11
N LEU A 185 3.88 5.04 -3.71
CA LEU A 185 2.76 4.65 -2.85
C LEU A 185 2.89 5.22 -1.43
N ASN A 186 4.12 5.25 -0.91
CA ASN A 186 4.40 5.73 0.43
C ASN A 186 4.12 7.22 0.60
N GLU A 187 4.06 8.01 -0.47
CA GLU A 187 3.66 9.43 -0.40
C GLU A 187 2.21 9.64 0.05
N ASN A 188 1.34 8.65 -0.15
CA ASN A 188 -0.05 8.67 0.33
C ASN A 188 -0.20 8.06 1.73
N TYR A 189 0.91 7.70 2.38
CA TYR A 189 0.90 7.18 3.74
C TYR A 189 0.34 8.23 4.70
N ASN A 190 -0.74 7.86 5.38
CA ASN A 190 -1.38 8.72 6.38
C ASN A 190 -0.73 8.50 7.75
N ASN A 191 -0.74 9.51 8.62
CA ASN A 191 -0.11 9.41 9.95
C ASN A 191 -0.79 8.41 10.91
N THR A 192 -1.95 7.85 10.54
CA THR A 192 -2.62 6.79 11.27
C THR A 192 -2.06 5.43 10.86
N LYS A 193 -1.10 4.92 11.62
CA LYS A 193 -0.44 3.61 11.40
C LYS A 193 -1.44 2.47 11.15
N ASP A 194 -2.61 2.53 11.78
CA ASP A 194 -3.67 1.51 11.68
C ASP A 194 -4.69 1.76 10.56
N SER A 195 -4.45 2.73 9.67
CA SER A 195 -5.32 2.93 8.52
C SER A 195 -5.28 1.72 7.59
N PRO A 196 -6.40 1.38 6.91
CA PRO A 196 -6.45 0.24 5.99
C PRO A 196 -5.36 0.32 4.92
N TYR A 197 -5.12 1.52 4.38
CA TYR A 197 -4.07 1.76 3.39
C TYR A 197 -2.68 1.41 3.93
N ASN A 198 -2.35 1.86 5.14
CA ASN A 198 -1.04 1.59 5.74
C ASN A 198 -0.85 0.10 6.07
N LYS A 199 -1.93 -0.62 6.43
CA LYS A 199 -1.87 -2.07 6.62
C LYS A 199 -1.50 -2.77 5.31
N VAL A 200 -2.17 -2.42 4.21
CA VAL A 200 -1.88 -2.96 2.87
C VAL A 200 -0.45 -2.64 2.44
N LEU A 201 0.01 -1.39 2.63
CA LEU A 201 1.38 -1.01 2.31
C LEU A 201 2.44 -1.73 3.17
N SER A 202 2.13 -1.96 4.45
CA SER A 202 2.96 -2.76 5.37
C SER A 202 3.09 -4.20 4.90
N THR A 203 1.98 -4.82 4.45
CA THR A 203 1.98 -6.16 3.86
C THR A 203 2.98 -6.27 2.70
N LEU A 204 2.97 -5.31 1.77
CA LEU A 204 3.88 -5.31 0.62
C LEU A 204 5.34 -5.09 1.02
N SER A 205 5.58 -4.23 2.01
CA SER A 205 6.92 -3.99 2.57
C SER A 205 7.48 -5.26 3.23
N ASN A 206 6.67 -5.92 4.05
CA ASN A 206 7.04 -7.17 4.71
C ASN A 206 7.33 -8.26 3.69
N ASP A 207 6.54 -8.36 2.63
CA ASP A 207 6.76 -9.34 1.57
C ASP A 207 8.04 -9.07 0.76
N PHE A 208 8.39 -7.81 0.50
CA PHE A 208 9.70 -7.48 -0.08
C PHE A 208 10.87 -7.74 0.87
N ASN A 209 10.72 -7.46 2.17
CA ASN A 209 11.76 -7.79 3.16
C ASN A 209 11.97 -9.30 3.30
N ASN A 210 10.89 -10.09 3.21
CA ASN A 210 10.95 -11.55 3.15
C ASN A 210 11.72 -12.02 1.90
N PHE A 211 11.44 -11.45 0.73
CA PHE A 211 12.21 -11.71 -0.49
C PHE A 211 13.71 -11.43 -0.29
N LYS A 212 14.05 -10.26 0.25
CA LYS A 212 15.44 -9.88 0.56
C LYS A 212 16.10 -10.87 1.52
N ASN A 213 15.38 -11.37 2.52
CA ASN A 213 15.93 -12.33 3.48
C ASN A 213 16.22 -13.70 2.84
N ILE A 214 15.41 -14.15 1.88
CA ILE A 214 15.72 -15.35 1.08
C ILE A 214 17.03 -15.14 0.30
N CYS A 215 17.17 -13.99 -0.34
CA CYS A 215 18.37 -13.64 -1.11
C CYS A 215 19.64 -13.47 -0.28
N LYS A 216 19.55 -13.09 1.00
CA LYS A 216 20.71 -12.90 1.90
C LYS A 216 21.43 -14.20 2.27
N ASN A 217 20.80 -15.37 2.06
CA ASN A 217 21.48 -16.66 2.21
C ASN A 217 22.44 -16.95 1.03
N ALA A 218 22.40 -16.14 -0.03
CA ALA A 218 23.47 -15.99 -1.01
C ALA A 218 24.25 -14.70 -0.70
N HIS A 219 25.58 -14.75 -0.71
CA HIS A 219 26.49 -13.71 -0.21
C HIS A 219 26.49 -12.34 -0.94
N SER A 220 25.42 -11.96 -1.63
CA SER A 220 25.37 -10.69 -2.35
C SER A 220 23.96 -10.15 -2.32
N SER A 221 23.81 -8.83 -2.17
CA SER A 221 22.99 -8.02 -3.07
C SER A 221 22.77 -6.61 -2.50
N ASN A 222 23.20 -5.61 -3.25
CA ASN A 222 22.95 -4.18 -3.05
C ASN A 222 21.46 -3.81 -3.29
N PHE A 223 20.52 -4.56 -2.70
CA PHE A 223 19.09 -4.31 -2.86
C PHE A 223 18.68 -2.99 -2.21
N PRO A 224 17.75 -2.24 -2.82
CA PRO A 224 17.29 -0.98 -2.28
C PRO A 224 16.62 -1.18 -0.91
N THR A 225 16.70 -0.13 -0.09
CA THR A 225 15.92 0.00 1.14
C THR A 225 14.60 0.69 0.82
N LEU A 226 13.50 0.23 1.41
CA LEU A 226 12.23 0.91 1.28
C LEU A 226 12.17 2.11 2.24
N PRO A 227 11.56 3.23 1.84
CA PRO A 227 11.33 4.36 2.74
C PRO A 227 10.36 3.97 3.85
N THR A 228 10.70 4.30 5.10
CA THR A 228 9.82 4.08 6.26
C THR A 228 8.73 5.14 6.38
N TYR A 229 9.00 6.35 5.89
CA TYR A 229 8.11 7.51 6.01
C TYR A 229 7.94 8.23 4.66
N PRO A 230 6.75 8.79 4.38
CA PRO A 230 6.52 9.63 3.20
C PRO A 230 7.52 10.79 3.16
N ARG A 231 8.08 11.09 1.98
CA ARG A 231 8.99 12.23 1.83
C ARG A 231 8.27 13.53 2.17
N ARG A 232 7.00 13.68 1.76
CA ARG A 232 6.16 14.84 2.14
C ARG A 232 6.06 15.06 3.65
N LEU A 233 5.92 14.00 4.43
CA LEU A 233 5.84 14.09 5.89
C LEU A 233 7.18 14.51 6.48
N VAL A 234 8.28 13.91 6.00
CA VAL A 234 9.64 14.28 6.42
C VAL A 234 9.87 15.77 6.16
N ILE A 235 9.60 16.25 4.94
CA ILE A 235 9.75 17.65 4.56
C ILE A 235 8.89 18.57 5.44
N LYS A 236 7.62 18.21 5.65
CA LYS A 236 6.71 18.99 6.51
C LYS A 236 7.24 19.11 7.94
N ASN A 237 7.70 18.01 8.53
CA ASN A 237 8.25 18.00 9.89
C ASN A 237 9.56 18.80 9.98
N THR A 238 10.42 18.70 8.97
CA THR A 238 11.65 19.50 8.89
C THR A 238 11.34 21.00 8.80
N LEU A 239 10.39 21.41 7.96
CA LEU A 239 9.98 22.81 7.83
C LEU A 239 9.39 23.37 9.13
N ILE A 240 8.54 22.58 9.82
CA ILE A 240 7.97 22.96 11.12
C ILE A 240 9.09 23.16 12.15
N SER A 241 10.05 22.23 12.22
CA SER A 241 11.20 22.35 13.14
C SER A 241 12.04 23.60 12.86
N ILE A 242 12.33 23.89 11.59
CA ILE A 242 13.06 25.10 11.18
C ILE A 242 12.29 26.36 11.60
N ALA A 243 10.97 26.42 11.41
CA ALA A 243 10.15 27.55 11.81
C ALA A 243 10.19 27.82 13.33
N PHE A 244 10.18 26.76 14.16
CA PHE A 244 10.31 26.89 15.61
C PHE A 244 11.70 27.40 16.04
N ILE A 245 12.76 27.01 15.33
CA ILE A 245 14.10 27.53 15.57
C ILE A 245 14.14 29.03 15.28
N PHE A 246 13.59 29.48 14.15
CA PHE A 246 13.55 30.91 13.83
C PHE A 246 12.68 31.72 14.81
N ALA A 247 11.54 31.19 15.23
CA ALA A 247 10.68 31.85 16.22
C ALA A 247 11.38 31.98 17.58
N SER A 248 12.02 30.91 18.06
CA SER A 248 12.73 30.92 19.35
C SER A 248 13.95 31.85 19.33
N VAL A 249 14.74 31.84 18.25
CA VAL A 249 15.86 32.78 18.07
C VAL A 249 15.37 34.23 18.03
N SER A 250 14.26 34.51 17.33
CA SER A 250 13.69 35.87 17.26
C SER A 250 13.22 36.37 18.63
N ILE A 251 12.59 35.51 19.44
CA ILE A 251 12.18 35.86 20.81
C ILE A 251 13.41 36.14 21.68
N LEU A 252 14.42 35.29 21.64
CA LEU A 252 15.66 35.46 22.41
C LEU A 252 16.40 36.74 22.01
N LEU A 253 16.51 37.03 20.71
CA LEU A 253 17.06 38.29 20.21
C LEU A 253 16.24 39.50 20.67
N GLY A 254 14.91 39.40 20.65
CA GLY A 254 14.03 40.46 21.14
C GLY A 254 14.20 40.72 22.66
N VAL A 255 14.33 39.66 23.46
CA VAL A 255 14.61 39.77 24.90
C VAL A 255 16.00 40.38 25.14
N SER A 256 17.04 39.88 24.46
CA SER A 256 18.41 40.40 24.55
C SER A 256 18.48 41.88 24.17
N TYR A 257 17.87 42.25 23.04
CA TYR A 257 17.79 43.65 22.60
C TYR A 257 17.09 44.54 23.63
N LYS A 258 15.98 44.08 24.23
CA LYS A 258 15.25 44.83 25.26
C LYS A 258 16.06 45.01 26.54
N VAL A 259 16.80 43.99 26.98
CA VAL A 259 17.69 44.07 28.16
C VAL A 259 18.83 45.04 27.89
N ASN A 260 19.51 44.89 26.76
CA ASN A 260 20.65 45.74 26.40
C ASN A 260 20.23 47.22 26.31
N ASN A 261 19.07 47.52 25.69
CA ASN A 261 18.54 48.89 25.65
C ASN A 261 18.25 49.48 27.05
N LYS A 262 17.82 48.66 28.01
CA LYS A 262 17.66 49.12 29.41
C LYS A 262 19.01 49.42 30.06
N GLU A 263 20.03 48.58 29.85
CA GLU A 263 21.38 48.84 30.35
C GLU A 263 21.99 50.11 29.75
N PHE A 264 21.86 50.29 28.42
CA PHE A 264 22.30 51.52 27.74
C PHE A 264 21.60 52.77 28.29
N LYS A 265 20.29 52.72 28.55
CA LYS A 265 19.57 53.84 29.18
C LYS A 265 20.07 54.14 30.59
N ASN A 266 20.34 53.11 31.40
CA ASN A 266 20.88 53.30 32.75
C ASN A 266 22.28 53.92 32.71
N TYR A 267 23.15 53.48 31.80
CA TYR A 267 24.48 54.06 31.62
C TYR A 267 24.41 55.53 31.20
N TYR A 268 23.53 55.88 30.25
CA TYR A 268 23.34 57.26 29.80
C TYR A 268 22.80 58.18 30.91
N ILE A 269 21.89 57.68 31.77
CA ILE A 269 21.40 58.42 32.94
C ILE A 269 22.54 58.61 33.96
N TYR A 270 23.34 57.58 34.23
CA TYR A 270 24.46 57.65 35.18
C TYR A 270 25.54 58.66 34.75
N VAL A 271 25.89 58.69 33.46
CA VAL A 271 26.84 59.67 32.91
C VAL A 271 26.29 61.11 33.03
N ASN A 272 25.02 61.35 32.68
CA ASN A 272 24.42 62.68 32.79
C ASN A 272 24.25 63.18 34.24
N ILE A 273 24.08 62.30 35.22
CA ILE A 273 24.02 62.69 36.64
C ILE A 273 25.41 63.13 37.13
N ASN A 274 26.48 62.48 36.66
CA ASN A 274 27.85 62.80 37.05
C ASN A 274 28.45 64.01 36.30
N GLU A 275 27.77 64.55 35.28
CA GLU A 275 28.15 65.79 34.58
C GLU A 275 27.51 67.06 35.15
N GLN A 276 26.83 67.01 36.30
CA GLN A 276 26.35 68.23 36.97
C GLN A 276 27.55 69.12 37.35
N PRO A 277 27.61 70.38 36.90
CA PRO A 277 28.78 71.23 37.07
C PRO A 277 28.98 71.59 38.53
N TYR A 278 30.21 71.45 39.02
CA TYR A 278 30.67 72.11 40.24
C TYR A 278 30.46 73.61 40.08
N THR A 279 29.37 74.13 40.64
CA THR A 279 29.18 75.57 40.82
C THR A 279 30.16 76.04 41.89
N SER A 280 31.02 76.97 41.50
CA SER A 280 31.99 77.71 42.32
C SER A 280 31.40 78.38 43.54
#